data_AF-A0A7Y1YW25-F1
#
_entry.id   AF-A0A7Y1YW25-F1
#
_cell.length_a   1.000
_cell.length_b   1.000
_cell.length_c   1.000
_cell.angle_alpha   90.00
_cell.angle_beta   90.00
_cell.angle_gamma   90.00
#
_symmetry.space_group_name_H-M   'P 1'
#
loop_
_entity.id
_entity.type
_entity.pdbx_description
1 polymer ?
#
loop_
_entity_poly.entity_id
_entity_poly.type
_entity_poly.pdbx_seq_one_letter_code
_entity_poly.pdbx_strand_id
1 'polypeptide(L)'
;LDFYTAWPRLMVFDEFAAPERRYAVGAAYFRGQGTGRVRAIHGLDEVQKRYGHLVVEASLPRAGQAPSDSYEGEGYAIVRHPDSDVVEDALQNIVRLVKVDLA
;
A
#
# COMPACT_ATOMS: atom_id res chain seq x y z
N LEU A 1 -10.11 16.91 0.77
CA LEU A 1 -11.50 16.73 1.21
C LEU A 1 -11.47 16.47 2.70
N ASP A 2 -12.22 17.24 3.48
CA ASP A 2 -12.45 16.91 4.89
C ASP A 2 -13.67 15.99 4.99
N PHE A 3 -13.44 14.72 5.31
CA PHE A 3 -14.51 13.73 5.39
C PHE A 3 -15.39 13.91 6.63
N TYR A 4 -14.88 14.51 7.70
CA TYR A 4 -15.67 14.76 8.90
C TYR A 4 -16.78 15.79 8.64
N THR A 5 -16.52 16.74 7.75
CA THR A 5 -17.54 17.70 7.29
C THR A 5 -18.37 17.16 6.13
N ALA A 6 -17.74 16.51 5.15
CA ALA A 6 -18.43 16.09 3.93
C ALA A 6 -19.44 14.97 4.17
N TRP A 7 -19.14 14.02 5.07
CA TRP A 7 -20.00 12.86 5.31
C TRP A 7 -21.36 13.23 5.93
N PRO A 8 -21.44 13.99 7.05
CA PRO A 8 -22.72 14.42 7.59
C PRO A 8 -23.51 15.29 6.61
N ARG A 9 -22.83 16.13 5.81
CA ARG A 9 -23.49 16.99 4.83
C ARG A 9 -24.20 16.18 3.75
N LEU A 10 -23.53 15.17 3.20
CA LEU A 10 -24.14 14.23 2.27
C LEU A 10 -25.32 13.50 2.92
N MET A 11 -25.14 12.96 4.13
CA MET A 11 -26.17 12.13 4.77
C MET A 11 -27.44 12.90 5.18
N VAL A 12 -27.30 14.16 5.59
CA VAL A 12 -28.42 14.96 6.12
C VAL A 12 -29.07 15.81 5.03
N PHE A 13 -28.29 16.32 4.08
CA PHE A 13 -28.75 17.29 3.09
C PHE A 13 -28.70 16.76 1.64
N ASP A 14 -28.22 15.53 1.42
CA ASP A 14 -27.97 14.95 0.09
C ASP A 14 -27.01 15.81 -0.78
N GLU A 15 -26.11 16.53 -0.12
CA GLU A 15 -25.17 17.45 -0.76
C GLU A 15 -23.74 16.93 -0.71
N PHE A 16 -23.16 16.67 -1.88
CA PHE A 16 -21.74 16.32 -1.99
C PHE A 16 -21.10 17.00 -3.21
N ALA A 17 -20.21 17.95 -2.95
CA ALA A 17 -19.35 18.55 -3.96
C ALA A 17 -18.06 17.73 -4.09
N ALA A 18 -18.12 16.69 -4.93
CA ALA A 18 -16.96 15.82 -5.18
C ALA A 18 -15.79 16.64 -5.76
N PRO A 19 -14.59 16.60 -5.15
CA PRO A 19 -13.44 17.28 -5.72
C PRO A 19 -12.97 16.57 -6.98
N GLU A 20 -12.34 17.33 -7.88
CA GLU A 20 -11.68 16.75 -9.06
C GLU A 20 -10.58 15.76 -8.63
N ARG A 21 -10.62 14.55 -9.19
CA ARG A 21 -9.63 13.51 -8.91
C ARG A 21 -8.33 13.81 -9.68
N ARG A 22 -7.28 14.19 -8.95
CA ARG A 22 -5.95 14.48 -9.52
C ARG A 22 -5.02 13.28 -9.64
N TYR A 23 -5.25 12.25 -8.82
CA TYR A 23 -4.36 11.10 -8.73
C TYR A 23 -5.15 9.80 -8.55
N ALA A 24 -4.59 8.70 -9.03
CA ALA A 24 -4.88 7.35 -8.59
C ALA A 24 -3.91 6.98 -7.46
N VAL A 25 -4.39 6.18 -6.49
CA VAL A 25 -3.62 5.73 -5.34
C VAL A 25 -3.88 4.23 -5.16
N GLY A 26 -2.83 3.49 -4.82
CA GLY A 26 -2.91 2.05 -4.60
C GLY A 26 -2.05 1.62 -3.42
N ALA A 27 -2.48 0.58 -2.70
CA ALA A 27 -1.72 -0.01 -1.59
C ALA A 27 -1.33 -1.45 -1.93
N ALA A 28 -0.03 -1.76 -1.83
CA ALA A 28 0.52 -3.10 -1.89
C ALA A 28 0.80 -3.60 -0.48
N TYR A 29 0.15 -4.69 -0.06
CA TYR A 29 0.35 -5.31 1.24
C TYR A 29 1.31 -6.49 1.13
N PHE A 30 2.31 -6.54 2.01
CA PHE A 30 3.33 -7.58 2.04
C PHE A 30 2.97 -8.63 3.08
N ARG A 31 2.69 -9.86 2.62
CA ARG A 31 2.35 -10.98 3.51
C ARG A 31 3.49 -11.96 3.60
N GLY A 32 3.77 -12.39 4.82
CA GLY A 32 4.70 -13.47 5.13
C GLY A 32 4.26 -14.78 4.48
N GLN A 33 5.23 -15.49 3.93
CA GLN A 33 5.07 -16.83 3.37
C GLN A 33 5.75 -17.82 4.31
N GLY A 34 5.00 -18.81 4.79
CA GLY A 34 5.49 -19.81 5.73
C GLY A 34 4.91 -19.63 7.13
N THR A 35 5.67 -20.04 8.15
CA THR A 35 5.28 -19.99 9.57
C THR A 35 6.45 -19.51 10.40
N GLY A 36 6.19 -18.90 11.55
CA GLY A 36 7.26 -18.38 12.42
C GLY A 36 7.49 -16.89 12.21
N ARG A 37 8.71 -16.42 12.42
CA ARG A 37 9.06 -14.99 12.40
C ARG A 37 9.59 -14.59 11.03
N VAL A 38 9.52 -13.29 10.72
CA VAL A 38 10.12 -12.76 9.50
C VAL A 38 11.62 -13.05 9.50
N ARG A 39 12.06 -13.91 8.59
CA ARG A 39 13.45 -14.28 8.41
C ARG A 39 14.15 -13.31 7.47
N ALA A 40 13.54 -13.05 6.32
CA ALA A 40 14.13 -12.26 5.27
C ALA A 40 13.05 -11.57 4.41
N ILE A 41 13.47 -10.48 3.78
CA ILE A 41 12.66 -9.71 2.84
C ILE A 41 13.46 -9.62 1.55
N HIS A 42 12.85 -10.02 0.45
CA HIS A 42 13.49 -10.08 -0.87
C HIS A 42 12.84 -9.08 -1.82
N GLY A 43 13.58 -8.62 -2.84
CA GLY A 43 13.07 -7.77 -3.92
C GLY A 43 12.88 -6.29 -3.56
N LEU A 44 13.07 -5.90 -2.30
CA LEU A 44 12.84 -4.53 -1.83
C LEU A 44 13.76 -3.51 -2.53
N ASP A 45 15.04 -3.80 -2.67
CA ASP A 45 16.00 -2.89 -3.33
C ASP A 45 15.67 -2.66 -4.81
N GLU A 46 15.22 -3.71 -5.51
CA GLU A 46 14.81 -3.62 -6.91
C GLU A 46 13.55 -2.77 -7.06
N VAL A 47 12.56 -3.00 -6.20
CA VAL A 47 11.33 -2.21 -6.15
C VAL A 47 11.61 -0.76 -5.80
N GLN A 48 12.48 -0.49 -4.82
CA GLN A 48 12.84 0.87 -4.42
C GLN A 48 13.49 1.62 -5.59
N LYS A 49 14.38 0.97 -6.34
CA LYS A 49 15.02 1.59 -7.52
C LYS A 49 14.03 1.89 -8.64
N ARG A 50 13.08 1.00 -8.90
CA ARG A 50 12.13 1.13 -10.03
C ARG A 50 10.92 2.01 -9.71
N TYR A 51 10.29 1.79 -8.56
CA TYR A 51 9.00 2.36 -8.19
C TYR A 51 9.04 3.27 -6.98
N GLY A 52 10.20 3.42 -6.31
CA GLY A 52 10.33 4.26 -5.10
C GLY A 52 9.89 5.72 -5.30
N HIS A 53 9.98 6.23 -6.54
CA HIS A 53 9.52 7.58 -6.88
C HIS A 53 7.99 7.72 -6.90
N LEU A 54 7.24 6.62 -6.95
CA LEU A 54 5.77 6.59 -6.88
C LEU A 54 5.28 6.42 -5.44
N VAL A 55 6.14 5.98 -4.52
CA VAL A 55 5.77 5.67 -3.14
C VAL A 55 5.53 6.96 -2.35
N VAL A 56 4.36 7.07 -1.75
CA VAL A 56 3.98 8.20 -0.88
C VAL A 56 4.03 7.83 0.60
N GLU A 57 3.93 6.54 0.92
CA GLU A 57 3.99 6.02 2.28
C GLU A 57 4.42 4.55 2.25
N ALA A 58 5.19 4.10 3.24
CA ALA A 58 5.51 2.70 3.40
C ALA A 58 5.75 2.34 4.87
N SER A 59 5.26 1.16 5.25
CA SER A 59 5.60 0.48 6.50
C SER A 59 6.25 -0.85 6.11
N LEU A 60 7.57 -0.95 6.23
CA LEU A 60 8.29 -2.12 5.75
C LEU A 60 8.43 -3.18 6.85
N PRO A 61 8.32 -4.48 6.49
CA PRO A 61 8.57 -5.56 7.44
C PRO A 61 10.00 -5.49 7.99
N ARG A 62 10.21 -6.06 9.17
CA ARG A 62 11.54 -6.14 9.80
C ARG A 62 11.93 -7.59 10.08
N ALA A 63 13.19 -7.93 9.82
CA ALA A 63 13.72 -9.23 10.23
C ALA A 63 13.58 -9.43 11.75
N GLY A 64 13.11 -10.60 12.17
CA GLY A 64 12.80 -10.96 13.55
C GLY A 64 11.41 -10.53 14.05
N GLN A 65 10.65 -9.76 13.26
CA GLN A 65 9.27 -9.38 13.58
C GLN A 65 8.38 -10.63 13.71
N ALA A 66 7.49 -10.63 14.70
CA ALA A 66 6.45 -11.65 14.82
C ALA A 66 5.44 -11.47 13.66
N PRO A 67 4.89 -12.56 13.11
CA PRO A 67 3.91 -12.46 12.03
C PRO A 67 2.72 -11.62 12.50
N SER A 68 2.18 -10.78 11.62
CA SER A 68 1.02 -9.95 11.94
C SER A 68 -0.25 -10.76 11.75
N ASP A 69 -1.14 -10.68 12.74
CA ASP A 69 -2.52 -11.16 12.59
C ASP A 69 -3.42 -10.10 11.92
N SER A 70 -2.87 -8.94 11.53
CA SER A 70 -3.63 -7.84 10.93
C SER A 70 -3.86 -8.04 9.42
N TYR A 71 -4.93 -7.44 8.91
CA TYR A 71 -5.26 -7.48 7.48
C TYR A 71 -4.13 -6.96 6.57
N GLU A 72 -3.37 -5.98 7.07
CA GLU A 72 -2.27 -5.32 6.37
C GLU A 72 -1.03 -6.22 6.21
N GLY A 73 -0.97 -7.35 6.91
CA GLY A 73 0.18 -8.25 6.90
C GLY A 73 1.40 -7.64 7.58
N GLU A 74 2.59 -7.94 7.05
CA GLU A 74 3.86 -7.66 7.69
C GLU A 74 4.37 -6.25 7.35
N GLY A 75 3.71 -5.61 6.39
CA GLY A 75 3.98 -4.24 5.95
C GLY A 75 3.19 -3.86 4.70
N TYR A 76 3.33 -2.62 4.26
CA TYR A 76 2.69 -2.11 3.06
C TYR A 76 3.53 -1.03 2.37
N ALA A 77 3.21 -0.76 1.10
CA ALA A 77 3.62 0.42 0.37
C ALA A 77 2.42 1.04 -0.34
N ILE A 78 2.25 2.35 -0.20
CA ILE A 78 1.23 3.13 -0.89
C ILE A 78 1.89 3.90 -2.02
N VAL A 79 1.39 3.74 -3.23
CA VAL A 79 1.86 4.43 -4.45
C VAL A 79 0.80 5.38 -4.97
N ARG A 80 1.23 6.44 -5.68
CA ARG A 80 0.34 7.42 -6.29
C ARG A 80 0.87 7.89 -7.63
N HIS A 81 -0.01 8.03 -8.61
CA HIS A 81 0.30 8.63 -9.91
C HIS A 81 -0.96 9.26 -10.55
N PRO A 82 -0.86 10.30 -11.41
CA PRO A 82 -2.03 10.85 -12.11
C PRO A 82 -2.76 9.83 -12.98
N ASP A 83 -1.97 9.00 -13.67
CA ASP A 83 -2.43 7.88 -14.50
C ASP A 83 -2.67 6.63 -13.66
N SER A 84 -3.85 6.03 -13.79
CA SER A 84 -4.26 4.83 -13.08
C SER A 84 -3.51 3.58 -13.56
N ASP A 85 -3.15 3.50 -14.84
CA ASP A 85 -2.49 2.32 -15.41
C ASP A 85 -1.08 2.17 -14.82
N VAL A 86 -0.39 3.30 -14.59
CA VAL A 86 0.90 3.34 -13.90
C VAL A 86 0.80 2.84 -12.46
N VAL A 87 -0.31 3.15 -11.76
CA VAL A 87 -0.55 2.64 -10.40
C VAL A 87 -0.79 1.13 -10.43
N GLU A 88 -1.62 0.65 -11.35
CA GLU A 88 -1.90 -0.78 -11.51
C GLU A 88 -0.62 -1.58 -11.81
N ASP A 89 0.17 -1.14 -12.79
CA ASP A 89 1.43 -1.76 -13.16
C ASP A 89 2.41 -1.77 -11.99
N ALA A 90 2.54 -0.64 -11.27
CA ALA A 90 3.40 -0.56 -10.10
C ALA A 90 2.96 -1.57 -9.02
N LEU A 91 1.66 -1.63 -8.71
CA LEU A 91 1.14 -2.57 -7.72
C LEU A 91 1.43 -4.02 -8.10
N GLN A 92 1.10 -4.43 -9.32
CA GLN A 92 1.32 -5.81 -9.80
C GLN A 92 2.80 -6.21 -9.70
N ASN A 93 3.70 -5.31 -10.08
CA ASN A 93 5.13 -5.58 -10.01
C ASN A 93 5.67 -5.59 -8.57
N ILE A 94 5.23 -4.68 -7.72
CA ILE A 94 5.63 -4.60 -6.32
C ILE A 94 5.26 -5.90 -5.60
N VAL A 95 4.00 -6.35 -5.68
CA VAL A 95 3.55 -7.57 -4.97
C VAL A 95 4.19 -8.84 -5.52
N ARG A 96 4.58 -8.85 -6.80
CA ARG A 96 5.26 -10.00 -7.42
C ARG A 96 6.73 -10.10 -7.01
N LEU A 97 7.41 -8.96 -6.84
CA LEU A 97 8.84 -8.91 -6.55
C LEU A 97 9.13 -8.99 -5.05
N VAL A 98 8.33 -8.32 -4.21
CA VAL A 98 8.54 -8.33 -2.77
C VAL A 98 8.05 -9.64 -2.17
N LYS A 99 8.96 -10.37 -1.53
CA LYS A 99 8.63 -11.61 -0.81
C LYS A 99 9.11 -11.52 0.62
N VAL A 100 8.25 -11.90 1.56
CA VAL A 100 8.55 -11.96 2.98
C VAL A 100 8.61 -13.43 3.37
N ASP A 101 9.78 -13.92 3.75
CA ASP A 101 10.01 -15.30 4.16
C ASP A 101 9.85 -15.45 5.68
N LEU A 102 9.07 -16.43 6.13
CA LEU A 102 8.87 -16.76 7.55
C LEU A 102 9.56 -18.09 7.90
N ALA A 103 10.27 -18.12 9.03
CA ALA A 103 10.90 -19.33 9.58
C ALA A 103 10.84 -19.40 11.11
#